data_AF-A0A3B8YMF7-F1
#
_entry.id   AF-A0A3B8YMF7-F1
#
_cell.length_a   1.000
_cell.length_b   1.000
_cell.length_c   1.000
_cell.angle_alpha   90.00
_cell.angle_beta   90.00
_cell.angle_gamma   90.00
#
_symmetry.space_group_name_H-M   'P 1'
#
loop_
_entity.id
_entity.type
_entity.pdbx_description
1 polymer ?
#
loop_
_entity_poly.entity_id
_entity_poly.type
_entity_poly.pdbx_seq_one_letter_code
_entity_poly.pdbx_strand_id
1 'polypeptide(L)'
;VELEYERNKERYELLKWAQKGLKNFTVVPPGMGICHQVNLEYLAQGITIRDGWLFPDTLVGTDSHTPMVNGIGVVGWGVGGIEAEAAMLGQPIFFTCPEVIGLKLAGTIPAGCTATDMVLSITKVLREKGVVGKFVEVFGDGLDNLTVTDRATIANMSPEFGCTVTYFPIDNRTLEYMHVTNRSPEQIKIVEEYSKENLLWRTGNEKIAYSSVVEFDLSTLEPTVSG
;
A
#
# COMPACT_ATOMS: atom_id res chain seq x y z
N VAL A 1 11.64 -16.92 -19.38
CA VAL A 1 11.05 -17.95 -18.48
C VAL A 1 11.87 -19.24 -18.48
N GLU A 2 12.11 -19.92 -19.61
CA GLU A 2 12.89 -21.19 -19.61
C GLU A 2 14.29 -21.08 -18.98
N LEU A 3 15.10 -20.11 -19.42
CA LEU A 3 16.44 -19.83 -18.84
C LEU A 3 16.40 -19.47 -17.35
N GLU A 4 15.32 -18.85 -16.88
CA GLU A 4 15.16 -18.47 -15.48
C GLU A 4 14.87 -19.71 -14.61
N TYR A 5 14.01 -20.61 -15.10
CA TYR A 5 13.72 -21.90 -14.46
C TYR A 5 14.93 -22.81 -14.44
N GLU A 6 15.70 -22.85 -15.53
CA GLU A 6 16.94 -23.63 -15.61
C GLU A 6 17.94 -23.18 -14.54
N ARG A 7 18.16 -21.86 -14.42
CA ARG A 7 19.13 -21.29 -13.48
C ARG A 7 18.69 -21.34 -12.01
N ASN A 8 17.39 -21.30 -11.73
CA ASN A 8 16.85 -21.22 -10.38
C ASN A 8 16.14 -22.52 -9.93
N LYS A 9 16.36 -23.63 -10.64
CA LYS A 9 15.67 -24.91 -10.39
C LYS A 9 15.69 -25.33 -8.92
N GLU A 10 16.87 -25.33 -8.29
CA GLU A 10 17.04 -25.73 -6.89
C GLU A 10 16.28 -24.80 -5.93
N ARG A 11 16.30 -23.49 -6.18
CA ARG A 11 15.55 -22.50 -5.39
C ARG A 11 14.04 -22.73 -5.48
N TYR A 12 13.53 -23.04 -6.68
CA TYR A 12 12.11 -23.34 -6.87
C TYR A 12 11.70 -24.69 -6.25
N GLU A 13 12.58 -25.69 -6.28
CA GLU A 13 12.37 -26.97 -5.58
C GLU A 13 12.30 -26.77 -4.07
N LEU A 14 13.19 -25.94 -3.49
CA LEU A 14 13.16 -25.59 -2.07
C LEU A 14 11.86 -24.88 -1.68
N LEU A 15 11.43 -23.86 -2.45
CA LEU A 15 10.17 -23.14 -2.19
C LEU A 15 8.95 -24.07 -2.28
N LYS A 16 8.92 -24.98 -3.26
CA LYS A 16 7.86 -25.99 -3.38
C LYS A 16 7.87 -27.00 -2.24
N TRP A 17 9.04 -27.39 -1.76
CA TRP A 17 9.18 -28.25 -0.58
C TRP A 17 8.64 -27.53 0.66
N ALA A 18 9.01 -26.27 0.87
CA ALA A 18 8.54 -25.45 1.99
C ALA A 18 7.01 -25.29 1.97
N GLN A 19 6.41 -25.04 0.80
CA GLN A 19 4.94 -24.97 0.65
C GLN A 19 4.21 -26.25 1.04
N LYS A 20 4.83 -27.41 0.87
CA LYS A 20 4.24 -28.68 1.33
C LYS A 20 4.45 -28.91 2.82
N GLY A 21 5.55 -28.39 3.39
CA GLY A 21 5.96 -28.65 4.77
C GLY A 21 5.41 -27.66 5.80
N LEU A 22 5.15 -26.42 5.41
CA LEU A 22 4.77 -25.34 6.33
C LEU A 22 3.27 -25.03 6.23
N LYS A 23 2.64 -24.82 7.39
CA LYS A 23 1.29 -24.26 7.48
C LYS A 23 1.39 -22.74 7.27
N ASN A 24 0.47 -22.17 6.49
CA ASN A 24 0.43 -20.73 6.16
C ASN A 24 1.57 -20.22 5.26
N PHE A 25 2.14 -21.08 4.41
CA PHE A 25 3.10 -20.68 3.39
C PHE A 25 2.51 -20.92 1.99
N THR A 26 2.43 -19.86 1.19
CA THR A 26 1.91 -19.92 -0.18
C THR A 26 2.94 -19.30 -1.12
N VAL A 27 3.26 -19.98 -2.22
CA VAL A 27 4.14 -19.46 -3.26
C VAL A 27 3.30 -19.08 -4.47
N VAL A 28 3.44 -17.83 -4.90
CA VAL A 28 2.94 -17.37 -6.20
C VAL A 28 3.93 -17.85 -7.27
N PRO A 29 3.48 -18.61 -8.29
CA PRO A 29 4.37 -19.12 -9.33
C PRO A 29 5.06 -18.01 -10.14
N PRO A 30 6.27 -18.26 -10.70
CA PRO A 30 6.91 -17.36 -11.64
C PRO A 30 6.01 -17.01 -12.83
N GLY A 31 6.06 -15.75 -13.26
CA GLY A 31 5.28 -15.25 -14.41
C GLY A 31 3.88 -14.70 -14.09
N MET A 32 3.48 -14.67 -12.82
CA MET A 32 2.18 -14.15 -12.37
C MET A 32 2.16 -12.64 -12.08
N GLY A 33 3.27 -11.93 -12.34
CA GLY A 33 3.40 -10.50 -12.06
C GLY A 33 4.51 -10.20 -11.04
N ILE A 34 4.57 -8.93 -10.63
CA ILE A 34 5.54 -8.43 -9.63
C ILE A 34 4.90 -8.48 -8.24
N CYS A 35 5.70 -8.76 -7.20
CA CYS A 35 5.26 -9.03 -5.83
C CYS A 35 4.23 -8.02 -5.29
N HIS A 36 4.54 -6.73 -5.33
CA HIS A 36 3.66 -5.68 -4.80
C HIS A 36 2.35 -5.51 -5.60
N GLN A 37 2.36 -5.76 -6.90
CA GLN A 37 1.15 -5.72 -7.73
C GLN A 37 0.25 -6.93 -7.46
N VAL A 38 0.83 -8.14 -7.38
CA VAL A 38 0.10 -9.35 -6.97
C VAL A 38 -0.47 -9.17 -5.56
N ASN A 39 0.26 -8.51 -4.67
CA ASN A 39 -0.24 -8.20 -3.34
C ASN A 39 -1.49 -7.31 -3.41
N LEU A 40 -1.41 -6.19 -4.12
CA LEU A 40 -2.51 -5.25 -4.29
C LEU A 40 -3.73 -5.87 -4.98
N GLU A 41 -3.52 -6.71 -6.00
CA GLU A 41 -4.59 -7.26 -6.86
C GLU A 41 -5.17 -8.59 -6.35
N TYR A 42 -4.46 -9.32 -5.49
CA TYR A 42 -4.88 -10.67 -5.10
C TYR A 42 -4.73 -10.98 -3.61
N LEU A 43 -3.57 -10.72 -3.01
CA LEU A 43 -3.29 -11.21 -1.64
C LEU A 43 -3.95 -10.35 -0.56
N ALA A 44 -3.88 -9.02 -0.71
CA ALA A 44 -4.41 -8.08 0.26
C ALA A 44 -5.94 -8.17 0.35
N GLN A 45 -6.45 -8.25 1.58
CA GLN A 45 -7.86 -8.45 1.90
C GLN A 45 -8.55 -7.18 2.42
N GLY A 46 -7.79 -6.14 2.80
CA GLY A 46 -8.32 -4.93 3.42
C GLY A 46 -8.71 -5.17 4.89
N ILE A 47 -9.66 -6.07 5.13
CA ILE A 47 -10.05 -6.58 6.45
C ILE A 47 -9.87 -8.11 6.43
N THR A 48 -9.14 -8.66 7.41
CA THR A 48 -8.84 -10.09 7.47
C THR A 48 -9.61 -10.77 8.60
N ILE A 49 -9.79 -12.09 8.48
CA ILE A 49 -10.46 -12.93 9.47
C ILE A 49 -9.46 -13.92 10.04
N ARG A 50 -9.25 -13.90 11.36
CA ARG A 50 -8.40 -14.89 12.05
C ARG A 50 -8.98 -15.23 13.41
N ASP A 51 -9.06 -16.52 13.72
CA ASP A 51 -9.56 -17.03 15.01
C ASP A 51 -10.95 -16.48 15.40
N GLY A 52 -11.82 -16.25 14.39
CA GLY A 52 -13.16 -15.70 14.57
C GLY A 52 -13.21 -14.17 14.71
N TRP A 53 -12.08 -13.47 14.64
CA TRP A 53 -11.99 -12.01 14.72
C TRP A 53 -11.80 -11.37 13.36
N LEU A 54 -12.49 -10.24 13.15
CA LEU A 54 -12.25 -9.31 12.05
C LEU A 54 -11.34 -8.18 12.51
N PHE A 55 -10.30 -7.89 11.72
CA PHE A 55 -9.38 -6.78 11.98
C PHE A 55 -8.74 -6.26 10.68
N PRO A 56 -8.19 -5.04 10.66
CA PRO A 56 -7.53 -4.49 9.48
C PRO A 56 -6.38 -5.37 9.03
N ASP A 57 -6.28 -5.55 7.72
CA ASP A 57 -5.13 -6.20 7.10
C ASP A 57 -3.89 -5.31 7.26
N THR A 58 -2.78 -5.92 7.65
CA THR A 58 -1.49 -5.27 7.85
C THR A 58 -0.38 -6.24 7.51
N LEU A 59 0.72 -5.78 6.92
CA LEU A 59 1.85 -6.65 6.62
C LEU A 59 3.21 -5.93 6.67
N VAL A 60 4.26 -6.71 6.85
CA VAL A 60 5.63 -6.32 6.50
C VAL A 60 6.14 -7.26 5.42
N GLY A 61 6.89 -6.73 4.46
CA GLY A 61 7.45 -7.51 3.36
C GLY A 61 8.95 -7.34 3.24
N THR A 62 9.65 -8.36 2.72
CA THR A 62 11.08 -8.26 2.36
C THR A 62 11.27 -7.58 1.00
N ASP A 63 10.39 -6.62 0.70
CA ASP A 63 10.33 -5.85 -0.54
C ASP A 63 10.11 -4.38 -0.15
N SER A 64 10.97 -3.48 -0.60
CA SER A 64 10.91 -2.06 -0.22
C SER A 64 9.60 -1.40 -0.65
N HIS A 65 9.02 -1.87 -1.76
CA HIS A 65 7.82 -1.33 -2.39
C HIS A 65 6.51 -1.99 -1.89
N THR A 66 6.59 -2.80 -0.82
CA THR A 66 5.44 -3.25 -0.02
C THR A 66 4.41 -2.13 0.27
N PRO A 67 4.80 -0.86 0.53
CA PRO A 67 3.87 0.26 0.67
C PRO A 67 2.86 0.48 -0.46
N MET A 68 3.06 -0.09 -1.66
CA MET A 68 2.05 -0.01 -2.75
C MET A 68 0.64 -0.42 -2.28
N VAL A 69 0.55 -1.38 -1.36
CA VAL A 69 -0.72 -1.87 -0.78
C VAL A 69 -1.45 -0.82 0.07
N ASN A 70 -0.76 0.23 0.51
CA ASN A 70 -1.36 1.30 1.31
C ASN A 70 -2.41 2.09 0.53
N GLY A 71 -2.40 2.03 -0.81
CA GLY A 71 -3.39 2.64 -1.69
C GLY A 71 -4.82 2.10 -1.52
N ILE A 72 -5.00 0.96 -0.86
CA ILE A 72 -6.31 0.35 -0.52
C ILE A 72 -6.56 0.29 0.99
N GLY A 73 -5.86 1.09 1.79
CA GLY A 73 -6.09 1.17 3.23
C GLY A 73 -5.48 0.06 4.07
N VAL A 74 -4.53 -0.70 3.51
CA VAL A 74 -3.73 -1.72 4.22
C VAL A 74 -2.42 -1.11 4.69
N VAL A 75 -2.14 -1.16 5.99
CA VAL A 75 -0.86 -0.66 6.52
C VAL A 75 0.22 -1.70 6.29
N GLY A 76 1.20 -1.37 5.46
CA GLY A 76 2.35 -2.24 5.26
C GLY A 76 3.56 -1.56 4.66
N TRP A 77 4.74 -2.10 4.99
CA TRP A 77 6.02 -1.51 4.61
C TRP A 77 7.13 -2.57 4.48
N GLY A 78 8.24 -2.15 3.87
CA GLY A 78 9.42 -3.00 3.68
C GLY A 78 10.25 -3.14 4.95
N VAL A 79 10.72 -4.36 5.24
CA VAL A 79 11.65 -4.68 6.34
C VAL A 79 12.78 -5.58 5.84
N GLY A 80 13.83 -5.74 6.66
CA GLY A 80 14.89 -6.71 6.40
C GLY A 80 14.41 -8.16 6.54
N GLY A 81 15.19 -9.09 5.97
CA GLY A 81 14.86 -10.52 6.03
C GLY A 81 14.80 -11.07 7.45
N ILE A 82 15.64 -10.55 8.36
CA ILE A 82 15.68 -10.98 9.77
C ILE A 82 14.41 -10.57 10.50
N GLU A 83 13.96 -9.32 10.29
CA GLU A 83 12.71 -8.82 10.87
C GLU A 83 11.49 -9.58 10.34
N ALA A 84 11.47 -9.88 9.04
CA ALA A 84 10.41 -10.69 8.43
C ALA A 84 10.39 -12.11 9.01
N GLU A 85 11.55 -12.77 9.16
CA GLU A 85 11.66 -14.10 9.77
C GLU A 85 11.19 -14.08 11.24
N ALA A 86 11.59 -13.06 12.01
CA ALA A 86 11.13 -12.90 13.38
C ALA A 86 9.61 -12.75 13.46
N ALA A 87 9.01 -11.96 12.56
CA ALA A 87 7.55 -11.80 12.46
C ALA A 87 6.85 -13.13 12.12
N MET A 88 7.42 -13.92 11.21
CA MET A 88 6.91 -15.27 10.90
C MET A 88 6.97 -16.22 12.09
N LEU A 89 7.93 -16.04 13.00
CA LEU A 89 8.06 -16.80 14.25
C LEU A 89 7.19 -16.23 15.39
N GLY A 90 6.32 -15.25 15.10
CA GLY A 90 5.39 -14.67 16.06
C GLY A 90 5.99 -13.55 16.92
N GLN A 91 7.19 -13.05 16.59
CA GLN A 91 7.71 -11.85 17.23
C GLN A 91 7.00 -10.60 16.69
N PRO A 92 6.51 -9.71 17.56
CA PRO A 92 5.97 -8.44 17.10
C PRO A 92 7.08 -7.54 16.53
N ILE A 93 6.73 -6.72 15.54
CA ILE A 93 7.60 -5.65 15.04
C ILE A 93 7.46 -4.44 15.96
N PHE A 94 8.59 -3.94 16.46
CA PHE A 94 8.64 -2.75 17.31
C PHE A 94 9.17 -1.56 16.52
N PHE A 95 8.50 -0.42 16.63
CA PHE A 95 8.98 0.86 16.13
C PHE A 95 8.52 1.99 17.06
N THR A 96 9.27 3.09 17.06
CA THR A 96 8.88 4.31 17.78
C THR A 96 7.58 4.85 17.19
N CYS A 97 6.66 5.31 18.05
CA CYS A 97 5.41 5.93 17.60
C CYS A 97 5.73 7.03 16.56
N PRO A 98 5.33 6.83 15.29
CA PRO A 98 5.77 7.71 14.22
C PRO A 98 4.98 9.02 14.26
N GLU A 99 5.63 10.11 13.86
CA GLU A 99 4.90 11.30 13.46
C GLU A 99 4.07 11.00 12.20
N VAL A 100 2.87 11.58 12.11
CA VAL A 100 2.00 11.42 10.94
C VAL A 100 1.89 12.76 10.21
N ILE A 101 2.39 12.79 8.99
CA ILE A 101 2.33 13.95 8.10
C ILE A 101 1.08 13.83 7.24
N GLY A 102 0.15 14.76 7.37
CA GLY A 102 -1.02 14.83 6.51
C GLY A 102 -0.65 15.43 5.16
N LEU A 103 -0.74 14.65 4.08
CA LEU A 103 -0.64 15.15 2.71
C LEU A 103 -2.05 15.47 2.20
N LYS A 104 -2.39 16.77 2.17
CA LYS A 104 -3.67 17.25 1.67
C LYS A 104 -3.58 17.46 0.16
N LEU A 105 -4.27 16.62 -0.60
CA LEU A 105 -4.40 16.76 -2.05
C LEU A 105 -5.69 17.50 -2.38
N ALA A 106 -5.57 18.51 -3.23
CA ALA A 106 -6.69 19.28 -3.78
C ALA A 106 -6.67 19.30 -5.31
N GLY A 107 -7.77 19.68 -5.93
CA GLY A 107 -7.86 19.82 -7.38
C GLY A 107 -7.88 18.48 -8.14
N THR A 108 -7.59 18.53 -9.42
CA THR A 108 -7.59 17.38 -10.33
C THR A 108 -6.32 17.35 -11.17
N ILE A 109 -5.92 16.16 -11.62
CA ILE A 109 -4.79 16.01 -12.53
C ILE A 109 -5.14 16.66 -13.88
N PRO A 110 -4.36 17.65 -14.36
CA PRO A 110 -4.62 18.32 -15.63
C PRO A 110 -4.52 17.36 -16.82
N ALA A 111 -5.27 17.66 -17.89
CA ALA A 111 -5.14 16.94 -19.14
C ALA A 111 -3.69 17.06 -19.66
N GLY A 112 -3.09 15.91 -20.00
CA GLY A 112 -1.69 15.84 -20.45
C GLY A 112 -0.69 15.51 -19.34
N CYS A 113 -1.10 15.52 -18.07
CA CYS A 113 -0.31 14.97 -16.97
C CYS A 113 -0.70 13.50 -16.70
N THR A 114 0.25 12.75 -16.18
CA THR A 114 0.15 11.32 -15.86
C THR A 114 0.30 11.09 -14.36
N ALA A 115 -0.04 9.87 -13.90
CA ALA A 115 0.23 9.45 -12.52
C ALA A 115 1.73 9.56 -12.16
N THR A 116 2.62 9.40 -13.15
CA THR A 116 4.07 9.58 -12.99
C THR A 116 4.42 11.03 -12.66
N ASP A 117 3.84 12.00 -13.37
CA ASP A 117 4.10 13.43 -13.12
C ASP A 117 3.64 13.83 -11.72
N MET A 118 2.48 13.30 -11.32
CA MET A 118 1.94 13.46 -9.97
C MET A 118 2.90 12.91 -8.92
N VAL A 119 3.32 11.65 -9.04
CA VAL A 119 4.15 11.03 -8.00
C VAL A 119 5.53 11.69 -7.93
N LEU A 120 6.14 12.08 -9.05
CA LEU A 120 7.42 12.80 -9.04
C LEU A 120 7.32 14.17 -8.35
N SER A 121 6.23 14.90 -8.60
CA SER A 121 5.98 16.19 -7.95
C SER A 121 5.75 16.04 -6.45
N ILE A 122 4.94 15.06 -6.04
CA ILE A 122 4.72 14.72 -4.62
C ILE A 122 6.03 14.26 -3.97
N THR A 123 6.84 13.46 -4.67
CA THR A 123 8.17 13.02 -4.20
C THR A 123 9.02 14.20 -3.78
N LYS A 124 9.10 15.21 -4.65
CA LYS A 124 9.90 16.41 -4.41
C LYS A 124 9.44 17.14 -3.15
N VAL A 125 8.13 17.40 -3.01
CA VAL A 125 7.58 18.14 -1.87
C VAL A 125 7.76 17.38 -0.56
N LEU A 126 7.52 16.06 -0.55
CA LEU A 126 7.70 15.24 0.65
C LEU A 126 9.18 15.12 1.06
N ARG A 127 10.10 15.04 0.09
CA ARG A 127 11.54 15.09 0.37
C ARG A 127 11.97 16.42 0.97
N GLU A 128 11.51 17.54 0.41
CA GLU A 128 11.79 18.88 0.95
C GLU A 128 11.24 19.05 2.37
N LYS A 129 10.09 18.43 2.67
CA LYS A 129 9.50 18.42 4.02
C LYS A 129 10.30 17.59 5.03
N GLY A 130 11.03 16.56 4.59
CA GLY A 130 11.80 15.67 5.46
C GLY A 130 10.93 14.65 6.20
N VAL A 131 10.35 13.70 5.47
CA VAL A 131 9.43 12.67 5.99
C VAL A 131 10.11 11.35 6.39
N VAL A 132 11.45 11.35 6.53
CA VAL A 132 12.22 10.13 6.83
C VAL A 132 11.77 9.50 8.15
N GLY A 133 11.38 8.22 8.11
CA GLY A 133 10.93 7.47 9.30
C GLY A 133 9.56 7.92 9.86
N LYS A 134 8.82 8.74 9.11
CA LYS A 134 7.47 9.21 9.47
C LYS A 134 6.43 8.45 8.66
N PHE A 135 5.18 8.54 9.08
CA PHE A 135 4.03 8.12 8.28
C PHE A 135 3.52 9.31 7.49
N VAL A 136 3.09 9.06 6.27
CA VAL A 136 2.32 10.02 5.47
C VAL A 136 0.92 9.47 5.36
N GLU A 137 -0.08 10.29 5.65
CA GLU A 137 -1.48 9.95 5.42
C GLU A 137 -2.06 10.95 4.42
N VAL A 138 -2.66 10.42 3.36
CA VAL A 138 -3.15 11.23 2.25
C VAL A 138 -4.63 11.51 2.46
N PHE A 139 -5.01 12.78 2.43
CA PHE A 139 -6.38 13.25 2.65
C PHE A 139 -6.71 14.44 1.75
N GLY A 140 -7.94 14.95 1.82
CA GLY A 140 -8.43 16.06 1.00
C GLY A 140 -9.44 15.63 -0.07
N ASP A 141 -9.96 16.63 -0.80
CA ASP A 141 -10.95 16.48 -1.86
C ASP A 141 -10.34 15.91 -3.15
N GLY A 142 -9.03 16.07 -3.36
CA GLY A 142 -8.32 15.48 -4.48
C GLY A 142 -8.49 13.95 -4.58
N LEU A 143 -8.67 13.25 -3.45
CA LEU A 143 -8.85 11.78 -3.42
C LEU A 143 -10.11 11.30 -4.14
N ASP A 144 -11.13 12.16 -4.30
CA ASP A 144 -12.37 11.81 -5.01
C ASP A 144 -12.11 11.56 -6.51
N ASN A 145 -11.03 12.16 -7.01
CA ASN A 145 -10.62 12.11 -8.42
C ASN A 145 -9.49 11.11 -8.68
N LEU A 146 -8.89 10.53 -7.64
CA LEU A 146 -7.79 9.56 -7.77
C LEU A 146 -8.31 8.14 -7.83
N THR A 147 -7.86 7.40 -8.85
CA THR A 147 -8.07 5.94 -8.93
C THR A 147 -7.21 5.22 -7.90
N VAL A 148 -7.54 3.97 -7.55
CA VAL A 148 -6.67 3.16 -6.67
C VAL A 148 -5.29 2.94 -7.29
N THR A 149 -5.19 2.87 -8.62
CA THR A 149 -3.91 2.80 -9.31
C THR A 149 -3.06 4.07 -9.10
N ASP A 150 -3.68 5.24 -9.07
CA ASP A 150 -2.97 6.50 -8.77
C ASP A 150 -2.48 6.51 -7.30
N ARG A 151 -3.35 6.09 -6.37
CA ARG A 151 -3.02 5.96 -4.94
C ARG A 151 -1.87 4.99 -4.71
N ALA A 152 -1.94 3.81 -5.34
CA ALA A 152 -0.91 2.78 -5.28
C ALA A 152 0.40 3.27 -5.89
N THR A 153 0.37 4.09 -6.95
CA THR A 153 1.57 4.69 -7.55
C THR A 153 2.24 5.65 -6.57
N ILE A 154 1.48 6.50 -5.88
CA ILE A 154 2.02 7.36 -4.83
C ILE A 154 2.59 6.53 -3.68
N ALA A 155 1.82 5.57 -3.19
CA ALA A 155 2.22 4.77 -2.04
C ALA A 155 3.44 3.90 -2.32
N ASN A 156 3.55 3.36 -3.53
CA ASN A 156 4.70 2.59 -4.01
C ASN A 156 6.00 3.40 -3.85
N MET A 157 5.97 4.72 -4.04
CA MET A 157 7.16 5.56 -3.95
C MET A 157 7.53 6.03 -2.53
N SER A 158 6.90 5.46 -1.48
CA SER A 158 7.24 5.75 -0.08
C SER A 158 8.75 5.64 0.22
N PRO A 159 9.47 4.58 -0.24
CA PRO A 159 10.92 4.47 -0.04
C PRO A 159 11.71 5.63 -0.65
N GLU A 160 11.28 6.16 -1.79
CA GLU A 160 11.91 7.27 -2.50
C GLU A 160 11.73 8.61 -1.77
N PHE A 161 10.59 8.81 -1.08
CA PHE A 161 10.35 9.96 -0.20
C PHE A 161 11.07 9.81 1.15
N GLY A 162 11.30 8.56 1.57
CA GLY A 162 11.92 8.17 2.84
C GLY A 162 10.92 7.88 3.98
N CYS A 163 9.61 8.02 3.74
CA CYS A 163 8.60 7.68 4.74
C CYS A 163 8.40 6.17 4.82
N THR A 164 7.92 5.70 5.98
CA THR A 164 7.71 4.27 6.21
C THR A 164 6.45 3.77 5.51
N VAL A 165 5.38 4.57 5.54
CA VAL A 165 4.04 4.26 5.02
C VAL A 165 3.47 5.51 4.37
N THR A 166 2.77 5.35 3.25
CA THR A 166 1.93 6.39 2.66
C THR A 166 0.48 5.89 2.57
N TYR A 167 -0.29 6.15 3.62
CA TYR A 167 -1.62 5.59 3.84
C TYR A 167 -2.71 6.33 3.06
N PHE A 168 -3.56 5.58 2.36
CA PHE A 168 -4.82 6.07 1.81
C PHE A 168 -5.99 5.40 2.55
N PRO A 169 -6.90 6.17 3.17
CA PRO A 169 -8.03 5.60 3.88
C PRO A 169 -9.01 4.86 2.94
N ILE A 170 -9.75 3.91 3.50
CA ILE A 170 -10.70 3.09 2.75
C ILE A 170 -11.91 3.95 2.35
N ASP A 171 -12.30 3.88 1.07
CA ASP A 171 -13.46 4.59 0.55
C ASP A 171 -14.15 3.81 -0.59
N ASN A 172 -15.10 4.46 -1.28
CA ASN A 172 -15.82 3.86 -2.39
C ASN A 172 -14.89 3.40 -3.53
N ARG A 173 -13.79 4.13 -3.82
CA ARG A 173 -12.84 3.73 -4.85
C ARG A 173 -12.11 2.45 -4.46
N THR A 174 -11.83 2.25 -3.18
CA THR A 174 -11.28 0.99 -2.67
C THR A 174 -12.22 -0.17 -2.95
N LEU A 175 -13.53 -0.03 -2.66
CA LEU A 175 -14.51 -1.08 -2.93
C LEU A 175 -14.70 -1.36 -4.44
N GLU A 176 -14.76 -0.30 -5.26
CA GLU A 176 -14.78 -0.41 -6.72
C GLU A 176 -13.57 -1.20 -7.23
N TYR A 177 -12.37 -0.87 -6.71
CA TYR A 177 -11.14 -1.56 -7.09
C TYR A 177 -11.15 -3.04 -6.68
N MET A 178 -11.61 -3.34 -5.46
CA MET A 178 -11.76 -4.73 -5.00
C MET A 178 -12.73 -5.52 -5.88
N HIS A 179 -13.81 -4.87 -6.33
CA HIS A 179 -14.76 -5.49 -7.25
C HIS A 179 -14.13 -5.81 -8.61
N VAL A 180 -13.46 -4.84 -9.26
CA VAL A 180 -12.86 -5.06 -10.60
C VAL A 180 -11.68 -6.04 -10.58
N THR A 181 -11.04 -6.21 -9.42
CA THR A 181 -9.98 -7.22 -9.18
C THR A 181 -10.54 -8.55 -8.68
N ASN A 182 -11.85 -8.76 -8.82
CA ASN A 182 -12.52 -10.04 -8.58
C ASN A 182 -12.45 -10.53 -7.12
N ARG A 183 -12.43 -9.62 -6.14
CA ARG A 183 -12.72 -9.98 -4.74
C ARG A 183 -14.19 -10.37 -4.61
N SER A 184 -14.47 -11.35 -3.76
CA SER A 184 -15.83 -11.85 -3.54
C SER A 184 -16.74 -10.75 -2.97
N PRO A 185 -18.04 -10.71 -3.32
CA PRO A 185 -19.00 -9.76 -2.75
C PRO A 185 -19.04 -9.79 -1.21
N GLU A 186 -18.87 -10.97 -0.60
CA GLU A 186 -18.83 -11.14 0.85
C GLU A 186 -17.65 -10.39 1.48
N GLN A 187 -16.46 -10.51 0.88
CA GLN A 187 -15.26 -9.78 1.33
C GLN A 187 -15.43 -8.27 1.21
N ILE A 188 -15.99 -7.79 0.10
CA ILE A 188 -16.23 -6.35 -0.12
C ILE A 188 -17.19 -5.81 0.94
N LYS A 189 -18.25 -6.56 1.24
CA LYS A 189 -19.22 -6.20 2.29
C LYS A 189 -18.57 -6.14 3.68
N ILE A 190 -17.72 -7.11 4.02
CA ILE A 190 -16.96 -7.12 5.28
C ILE A 190 -16.10 -5.85 5.38
N VAL A 191 -15.36 -5.52 4.30
CA VAL A 191 -14.51 -4.32 4.27
C VAL A 191 -15.32 -3.05 4.46
N GLU A 192 -16.47 -2.92 3.80
CA GLU A 192 -17.35 -1.77 3.92
C GLU A 192 -17.91 -1.62 5.35
N GLU A 193 -18.58 -2.65 5.87
CA GLU A 193 -19.26 -2.60 7.17
C GLU A 193 -18.25 -2.38 8.30
N TYR A 194 -17.17 -3.17 8.32
CA TYR A 194 -16.13 -3.04 9.34
C TYR A 194 -15.49 -1.65 9.32
N SER A 195 -15.15 -1.12 8.15
CA SER A 195 -14.46 0.18 8.06
C SER A 195 -15.35 1.33 8.51
N LYS A 196 -16.66 1.26 8.22
CA LYS A 196 -17.65 2.27 8.65
C LYS A 196 -17.90 2.21 10.16
N GLU A 197 -17.98 1.02 10.73
CA GLU A 197 -18.21 0.84 12.17
C GLU A 197 -16.98 1.20 13.02
N ASN A 198 -15.77 1.09 12.46
CA ASN A 198 -14.51 1.25 13.19
C ASN A 198 -13.73 2.52 12.84
N LEU A 199 -14.38 3.54 12.25
CA LEU A 199 -13.77 4.84 11.91
C LEU A 199 -12.57 4.76 10.95
N LEU A 200 -12.50 3.73 10.12
CA LEU A 200 -11.47 3.56 9.08
C LEU A 200 -11.94 4.05 7.70
N TRP A 201 -13.24 4.35 7.59
CA TRP A 201 -13.87 4.80 6.37
C TRP A 201 -13.71 6.30 6.14
N ARG A 202 -13.27 6.71 4.95
CA ARG A 202 -13.21 8.11 4.53
C ARG A 202 -14.61 8.65 4.20
N THR A 203 -15.02 9.61 5.01
CA THR A 203 -16.19 10.50 4.89
C THR A 203 -15.82 11.87 4.29
N GLY A 204 -14.54 12.26 4.28
CA GLY A 204 -14.06 13.56 3.81
C GLY A 204 -14.23 14.71 4.81
N ASN A 205 -14.75 14.43 6.01
CA ASN A 205 -14.97 15.40 7.08
C ASN A 205 -14.24 15.00 8.37
N GLU A 206 -13.25 14.12 8.27
CA GLU A 206 -12.47 13.66 9.41
C GLU A 206 -11.68 14.83 10.02
N LYS A 207 -11.68 14.92 11.34
CA LYS A 207 -10.88 15.90 12.08
C LYS A 207 -9.62 15.23 12.63
N ILE A 208 -8.74 14.81 11.73
CA ILE A 208 -7.50 14.13 12.09
C ILE A 208 -6.45 15.16 12.51
N ALA A 209 -5.83 14.93 13.67
CA ALA A 209 -4.76 15.75 14.19
C ALA A 209 -3.41 15.23 13.69
N TYR A 210 -2.94 15.77 12.55
CA TYR A 210 -1.62 15.44 12.01
C TYR A 210 -0.50 16.20 12.73
N SER A 211 0.69 15.60 12.79
CA SER A 211 1.91 16.25 13.34
C SER A 211 2.31 17.47 12.51
N SER A 212 2.11 17.40 11.19
CA SER A 212 2.22 18.53 10.26
C SER A 212 1.36 18.25 9.04
N VAL A 213 0.92 19.31 8.37
CA VAL A 213 0.22 19.22 7.09
C VAL A 213 1.12 19.73 5.96
N VAL A 214 1.05 19.07 4.82
CA VAL A 214 1.61 19.50 3.52
C VAL A 214 0.44 19.56 2.56
N GLU A 215 0.26 20.71 1.90
CA GLU A 215 -0.80 20.87 0.90
C GLU A 215 -0.19 20.79 -0.51
N PHE A 216 -0.87 20.09 -1.41
CA PHE A 216 -0.48 19.98 -2.81
C PHE A 216 -1.72 20.07 -3.70
N ASP A 217 -1.72 21.05 -4.60
CA ASP A 217 -2.78 21.23 -5.59
C ASP A 217 -2.41 20.45 -6.87
N LEU A 218 -3.18 19.41 -7.17
CA LEU A 218 -2.96 18.57 -8.35
C LEU A 218 -3.09 19.38 -9.65
N SER A 219 -3.81 20.50 -9.65
CA SER A 219 -3.97 21.32 -10.85
C SER A 219 -2.68 22.05 -11.28
N THR A 220 -1.69 22.14 -10.39
CA THR A 220 -0.38 22.74 -10.68
C THR A 220 0.62 21.76 -11.30
N LEU A 221 0.19 20.53 -11.61
CA LEU A 221 1.04 19.52 -12.23
C LEU A 221 1.44 19.93 -13.65
N GLU A 222 2.69 19.66 -13.98
CA GLU A 222 3.25 19.79 -15.32
C GLU A 222 3.91 18.47 -15.72
N PRO A 223 3.93 18.10 -17.01
CA PRO A 223 4.67 16.93 -17.49
C PRO A 223 6.14 16.99 -17.06
N THR A 224 6.60 15.97 -16.33
CA THR A 224 7.84 15.99 -15.56
C THR A 224 8.64 14.70 -15.75
N VAL A 225 9.97 14.83 -15.74
CA VAL A 225 10.92 13.70 -15.69
C VAL A 225 11.90 13.95 -14.55
N SER A 226 12.33 12.89 -13.86
CA SER A 226 13.34 12.96 -12.79
C SER A 226 14.65 12.35 -13.27
N GLY A 227 15.77 13.00 -12.97
CA GLY A 227 17.13 12.58 -13.31
C GLY A 227 18.19 13.39 -12.58
#